data_AF-A0A7W4BAV9-F1
#
_entry.id   AF-A0A7W4BAV9-F1
#
_cell.length_a   1.000
_cell.length_b   1.000
_cell.length_c   1.000
_cell.angle_alpha   90.00
_cell.angle_beta   90.00
_cell.angle_gamma   90.00
#
_symmetry.space_group_name_H-M   'P 1'
#
loop_
_entity.id
_entity.type
_entity.pdbx_description
1 polymer ?
#
loop_
_entity_poly.entity_id
_entity_poly.type
_entity_poly.pdbx_seq_one_letter_code
_entity_poly.pdbx_strand_id
1 'polypeptide(L)'
;MQEFTLDNIAKKIHYGKTQKYFEEVLSSYQNENYRSAVVMLWSVAVCDIVFKLQSLIDLYGDASAKEILDELSAIQEANPTSASWEVKLIEDVHSKTHLLDTLEYENLRYLQKQRHLSAHPVLNKERELHSPNKETVRSLLRNTLEDLLIKPPFYTQHIMKEILVDLAESAEVLNTRDKVKKYVVSRYLERTTPPVELNVFRSVWKIAFKLENEECDKNRLINLNLLEVLAARNSTSLSDTINGDKDFYSNIAAAGLPLSYVTYFLSKYPEIYPLLNEDARLKIQHCISTDDVGKTIGWFTKTNLSTHASDIEAWVKGDDHPTFTPGQFDALLSLSDSDEWQEKFCKITSSYYGCSYNYDQADSRFQSAIPKYIKLFNQAALLFLANQIEKNSQCHDRSRARHDYTVIKEQIDLIYDNDFPYQDYTWFSRKLGLDD
;
A
#
# COMPACT_ATOMS: atom_id res chain seq x y z
N MET A 1 -29.39 -9.31 -9.16
CA MET A 1 -29.35 -7.85 -9.33
C MET A 1 -30.09 -7.25 -8.15
N GLN A 2 -29.41 -6.78 -7.10
CA GLN A 2 -30.11 -6.14 -5.98
C GLN A 2 -30.67 -4.81 -6.47
N GLU A 3 -31.98 -4.61 -6.30
CA GLU A 3 -32.68 -3.40 -6.68
C GLU A 3 -32.08 -2.19 -5.95
N PHE A 4 -31.79 -1.12 -6.69
CA PHE A 4 -31.33 0.14 -6.13
C PHE A 4 -32.46 0.76 -5.30
N THR A 5 -32.34 0.70 -3.98
CA THR A 5 -33.26 1.38 -3.05
C THR A 5 -32.54 2.53 -2.36
N LEU A 6 -33.19 3.71 -2.35
CA LEU A 6 -32.66 4.90 -1.69
C LEU A 6 -32.36 4.63 -0.20
N ASP A 7 -33.19 3.79 0.44
CA ASP A 7 -33.02 3.41 1.85
C ASP A 7 -31.71 2.66 2.12
N ASN A 8 -31.24 1.82 1.19
CA ASN A 8 -29.99 1.09 1.37
C ASN A 8 -28.76 1.99 1.20
N ILE A 9 -28.85 3.00 0.33
CA ILE A 9 -27.74 3.92 0.07
C ILE A 9 -27.69 5.01 1.14
N ALA A 10 -28.84 5.45 1.67
CA ALA A 10 -28.91 6.37 2.79
C ALA A 10 -28.16 5.85 4.03
N LYS A 11 -28.07 4.52 4.22
CA LYS A 11 -27.25 3.91 5.29
C LYS A 11 -25.74 4.11 5.13
N LYS A 12 -25.28 4.54 3.94
CA LYS A 12 -23.88 4.84 3.65
C LYS A 12 -23.53 6.32 3.80
N ILE A 13 -24.48 7.17 4.22
CA ILE A 13 -24.22 8.58 4.46
C ILE A 13 -23.12 8.72 5.51
N HIS A 14 -22.13 9.57 5.23
CA HIS A 14 -20.89 9.65 6.01
C HIS A 14 -21.12 10.11 7.47
N TYR A 15 -21.93 11.16 7.66
CA TYR A 15 -22.21 11.71 9.00
C TYR A 15 -23.55 11.23 9.53
N GLY A 16 -23.55 10.70 10.75
CA GLY A 16 -24.79 10.26 11.41
C GLY A 16 -25.82 11.37 11.63
N LYS A 17 -25.39 12.64 11.73
CA LYS A 17 -26.31 13.79 11.77
C LYS A 17 -26.98 14.01 10.40
N THR A 18 -26.20 14.05 9.33
CA THR A 18 -26.71 14.12 7.94
C THR A 18 -27.68 12.98 7.67
N GLN A 19 -27.36 11.76 8.11
CA GLN A 19 -28.22 10.59 7.94
C GLN A 19 -29.60 10.81 8.60
N LYS A 20 -29.64 11.30 9.84
CA LYS A 20 -30.91 11.63 10.52
C LYS A 20 -31.71 12.69 9.77
N TYR A 21 -31.06 13.75 9.27
CA TYR A 21 -31.77 14.77 8.50
C TYR A 21 -32.27 14.22 7.15
N PHE A 22 -31.52 13.30 6.53
CA PHE A 22 -31.94 12.65 5.28
C PHE A 22 -33.15 11.72 5.47
N GLU A 23 -33.33 11.11 6.65
CA GLU A 23 -34.54 10.33 6.96
C GLU A 23 -35.82 11.17 6.85
N GLU A 24 -35.77 12.46 7.22
CA GLU A 24 -36.90 13.39 7.04
C GLU A 24 -37.21 13.64 5.56
N VAL A 25 -36.17 13.70 4.72
CA VAL A 25 -36.31 13.81 3.26
C VAL A 25 -36.98 12.58 2.68
N LEU A 26 -36.51 11.38 3.07
CA LEU A 26 -37.07 10.11 2.62
C LEU A 26 -38.53 9.97 3.04
N SER A 27 -38.86 10.29 4.29
CA SER A 27 -40.23 10.29 4.78
C SER A 27 -41.13 11.23 3.97
N SER A 28 -40.65 12.44 3.67
CA SER A 28 -41.39 13.40 2.84
C SER A 28 -41.63 12.86 1.42
N TYR A 29 -40.62 12.25 0.80
CA TYR A 29 -40.73 11.66 -0.53
C TYR A 29 -41.69 10.45 -0.57
N GLN A 30 -41.62 9.57 0.43
CA GLN A 30 -42.49 8.39 0.55
C GLN A 30 -43.97 8.76 0.75
N ASN A 31 -44.23 9.87 1.46
CA ASN A 31 -45.58 10.41 1.68
C ASN A 31 -46.04 11.36 0.56
N GLU A 32 -45.38 11.35 -0.60
CA GLU A 32 -45.72 12.18 -1.78
C GLU A 32 -45.64 13.70 -1.55
N ASN A 33 -44.97 14.13 -0.47
CA ASN A 33 -44.68 15.54 -0.17
C ASN A 33 -43.44 16.02 -0.93
N TYR A 34 -43.48 15.95 -2.26
CA TYR A 34 -42.34 16.19 -3.15
C TYR A 34 -41.69 17.56 -2.98
N ARG A 35 -42.50 18.62 -2.84
CA ARG A 35 -42.02 19.98 -2.58
C ARG A 35 -41.20 20.04 -1.28
N SER A 36 -41.74 19.47 -0.20
CA SER A 36 -41.08 19.45 1.11
C SER A 36 -39.80 18.61 1.08
N ALA A 37 -39.82 17.48 0.37
CA ALA A 37 -38.63 16.63 0.19
C ALA A 37 -37.50 17.41 -0.49
N VAL A 38 -37.77 18.14 -1.57
CA VAL A 38 -36.74 18.93 -2.27
C VAL A 38 -36.20 20.08 -1.41
N VAL A 39 -37.08 20.78 -0.70
CA VAL A 39 -36.66 21.87 0.20
C VAL A 39 -35.76 21.35 1.33
N MET A 40 -36.13 20.22 1.94
CA MET A 40 -35.34 19.61 3.00
C MET A 40 -34.01 19.05 2.47
N LEU A 41 -34.02 18.38 1.31
CA LEU A 41 -32.83 17.78 0.69
C LEU A 41 -31.72 18.81 0.48
N TRP A 42 -32.08 20.02 0.05
CA TRP A 42 -31.12 21.12 -0.08
C TRP A 42 -30.47 21.51 1.26
N SER A 43 -31.27 21.66 2.31
CA SER A 43 -30.77 21.96 3.66
C SER A 43 -29.81 20.86 4.16
N VAL A 44 -30.15 19.59 3.90
CA VAL A 44 -29.27 18.45 4.24
C VAL A 44 -27.95 18.53 3.48
N ALA A 45 -27.98 18.83 2.18
CA ALA A 45 -26.77 18.96 1.36
C ALA A 45 -25.86 20.09 1.86
N VAL A 46 -26.41 21.28 2.12
CA VAL A 46 -25.64 22.42 2.65
C VAL A 46 -25.01 22.08 4.01
N CYS A 47 -25.77 21.45 4.90
CA CYS A 47 -25.29 21.07 6.22
C CYS A 47 -24.17 20.02 6.14
N ASP A 48 -24.29 19.03 5.25
CA ASP A 48 -23.28 18.02 5.03
C ASP A 48 -21.96 18.60 4.51
N ILE A 49 -22.03 19.56 3.58
CA ILE A 49 -20.85 20.28 3.09
C ILE A 49 -20.14 21.00 4.24
N VAL A 50 -20.89 21.70 5.11
CA VAL A 50 -20.31 22.39 6.28
C VAL A 50 -19.62 21.40 7.22
N PHE A 51 -20.24 20.25 7.51
CA PHE A 51 -19.60 19.21 8.33
C PHE A 51 -18.32 18.67 7.70
N LYS A 52 -18.28 18.54 6.37
CA LYS A 52 -17.08 18.12 5.65
C LYS A 52 -15.97 19.16 5.70
N LEU A 53 -16.27 20.43 5.46
CA LEU A 53 -15.31 21.52 5.60
C LEU A 53 -14.74 21.58 7.03
N GLN A 54 -15.60 21.48 8.05
CA GLN A 54 -15.13 21.46 9.44
C GLN A 54 -14.22 20.26 9.72
N SER A 55 -14.56 19.08 9.19
CA SER A 55 -13.74 17.89 9.33
C SER A 55 -12.38 18.03 8.64
N LEU A 56 -12.31 18.71 7.49
CA LEU A 56 -11.05 19.03 6.81
C LEU A 56 -10.16 19.94 7.68
N ILE A 57 -10.75 20.93 8.35
CA ILE A 57 -10.02 21.82 9.26
C ILE A 57 -9.52 21.06 10.50
N ASP A 58 -10.41 20.37 11.21
CA ASP A 58 -10.12 19.78 12.51
C ASP A 58 -9.09 18.65 12.43
N LEU A 59 -9.13 17.87 11.35
CA LEU A 59 -8.32 16.67 11.20
C LEU A 59 -7.05 16.89 10.38
N TYR A 60 -7.03 17.87 9.46
CA TYR A 60 -5.96 18.06 8.49
C TYR A 60 -5.40 19.49 8.46
N GLY A 61 -6.06 20.45 9.12
CA GLY A 61 -5.63 21.84 9.08
C GLY A 61 -5.80 22.48 7.71
N ASP A 62 -6.78 22.03 6.91
CA ASP A 62 -7.01 22.54 5.56
C ASP A 62 -7.28 24.06 5.55
N ALA A 63 -6.35 24.82 4.96
CA ALA A 63 -6.40 26.27 4.94
C ALA A 63 -7.53 26.81 4.05
N SER A 64 -7.81 26.14 2.92
CA SER A 64 -8.89 26.53 2.02
C SER A 64 -10.25 26.31 2.68
N ALA A 65 -10.45 25.17 3.34
CA ALA A 65 -11.68 24.90 4.07
C ALA A 65 -11.90 25.91 5.19
N LYS A 66 -10.82 26.29 5.90
CA LYS A 66 -10.86 27.32 6.94
C LYS A 66 -11.25 28.69 6.38
N GLU A 67 -10.61 29.12 5.30
CA GLU A 67 -10.91 30.39 4.62
C GLU A 67 -12.39 30.45 4.20
N ILE A 68 -12.92 29.36 3.63
CA ILE A 68 -14.34 29.28 3.25
C ILE A 68 -15.25 29.45 4.46
N LEU A 69 -15.03 28.71 5.55
CA LEU A 69 -15.89 28.80 6.73
C LEU A 69 -15.78 30.16 7.44
N ASP A 70 -14.59 30.74 7.50
CA ASP A 70 -14.36 32.07 8.08
C ASP A 70 -15.10 33.15 7.25
N GLU A 71 -14.99 33.11 5.92
CA GLU A 71 -15.70 34.03 5.02
C GLU A 71 -17.23 33.88 5.14
N LEU A 72 -17.75 32.65 5.16
CA LEU A 72 -19.19 32.40 5.24
C LEU A 72 -19.77 32.80 6.60
N SER A 73 -19.02 32.59 7.69
CA SER A 73 -19.40 33.03 9.03
C SER A 73 -19.53 34.55 9.07
N ALA A 74 -18.58 35.29 8.48
CA ALA A 74 -18.67 36.75 8.38
C ALA A 74 -19.90 37.22 7.57
N ILE A 75 -20.26 36.52 6.48
CA ILE A 75 -21.46 36.83 5.69
C ILE A 75 -22.74 36.59 6.51
N GLN A 76 -22.79 35.48 7.25
CA GLN A 76 -23.94 35.17 8.12
C GLN A 76 -24.07 36.18 9.27
N GLU A 77 -22.96 36.57 9.91
CA GLU A 77 -22.97 37.59 10.97
C GLU A 77 -23.45 38.95 10.45
N ALA A 78 -23.04 39.34 9.24
CA ALA A 78 -23.48 40.58 8.62
C ALA A 78 -24.96 40.55 8.18
N ASN A 79 -25.47 39.41 7.72
CA ASN A 79 -26.86 39.25 7.24
C ASN A 79 -27.49 37.90 7.67
N PRO A 80 -27.92 37.76 8.94
CA PRO A 80 -28.34 36.47 9.51
C PRO A 80 -29.54 35.81 8.83
N THR A 81 -30.39 36.59 8.16
CA THR A 81 -31.61 36.09 7.50
C THR A 81 -31.41 35.79 6.01
N SER A 82 -30.23 36.05 5.46
CA SER A 82 -29.97 35.88 4.03
C SER A 82 -29.52 34.45 3.73
N ALA A 83 -30.16 33.79 2.75
CA ALA A 83 -29.74 32.48 2.24
C ALA A 83 -28.65 32.59 1.15
N SER A 84 -28.16 33.80 0.84
CA SER A 84 -27.19 34.02 -0.25
C SER A 84 -25.85 33.28 -0.03
N TRP A 85 -25.45 33.08 1.22
CA TRP A 85 -24.22 32.37 1.57
C TRP A 85 -24.24 30.90 1.12
N GLU A 86 -25.41 30.26 1.00
CA GLU A 86 -25.55 28.86 0.56
C GLU A 86 -25.09 28.69 -0.90
N VAL A 87 -25.34 29.69 -1.75
CA VAL A 87 -24.87 29.71 -3.14
C VAL A 87 -23.36 29.80 -3.18
N LYS A 88 -22.82 30.76 -2.41
CA LYS A 88 -21.38 31.00 -2.33
C LYS A 88 -20.65 29.77 -1.78
N LEU A 89 -21.21 29.08 -0.78
CA LEU A 89 -20.64 27.86 -0.23
C LEU A 89 -20.34 26.84 -1.32
N ILE A 90 -21.31 26.53 -2.20
CA ILE A 90 -21.12 25.50 -3.22
C ILE A 90 -20.17 25.97 -4.33
N GLU A 91 -20.20 27.26 -4.68
CA GLU A 91 -19.25 27.86 -5.63
C GLU A 91 -17.81 27.83 -5.10
N ASP A 92 -17.61 28.19 -3.82
CA ASP A 92 -16.31 28.18 -3.16
C ASP A 92 -15.82 26.74 -2.93
N VAL A 93 -16.69 25.81 -2.54
CA VAL A 93 -16.31 24.40 -2.37
C VAL A 93 -15.88 23.80 -3.71
N HIS A 94 -16.55 24.09 -4.81
CA HIS A 94 -16.15 23.62 -6.13
C HIS A 94 -14.85 24.29 -6.63
N SER A 95 -14.65 25.58 -6.36
CA SER A 95 -13.51 26.35 -6.92
C SER A 95 -12.25 26.35 -6.06
N LYS A 96 -12.39 26.33 -4.74
CA LYS A 96 -11.30 26.44 -3.76
C LYS A 96 -10.96 25.10 -3.09
N THR A 97 -11.84 24.10 -3.20
CA THR A 97 -11.60 22.74 -2.68
C THR A 97 -11.72 21.70 -3.78
N HIS A 98 -11.50 20.44 -3.43
CA HIS A 98 -11.69 19.32 -4.34
C HIS A 98 -12.87 18.42 -3.96
N LEU A 99 -13.73 18.87 -3.05
CA LEU A 99 -14.85 18.07 -2.53
C LEU A 99 -15.93 17.80 -3.59
N LEU A 100 -16.07 18.69 -4.59
CA LEU A 100 -17.03 18.60 -5.68
C LEU A 100 -16.32 18.74 -7.02
N ASP A 101 -16.57 17.81 -7.95
CA ASP A 101 -16.23 18.00 -9.36
C ASP A 101 -17.26 18.87 -10.10
N THR A 102 -17.02 19.15 -11.38
CA THR A 102 -17.91 20.02 -12.18
C THR A 102 -19.31 19.43 -12.35
N LEU A 103 -19.45 18.10 -12.50
CA LEU A 103 -20.74 17.46 -12.67
C LEU A 103 -21.55 17.50 -11.37
N GLU A 104 -20.90 17.17 -10.27
CA GLU A 104 -21.46 17.18 -8.92
C GLU A 104 -21.90 18.59 -8.51
N TYR A 105 -21.08 19.59 -8.83
CA TYR A 105 -21.42 21.01 -8.67
C TYR A 105 -22.68 21.39 -9.46
N GLU A 106 -22.77 21.01 -10.74
CA GLU A 106 -23.95 21.32 -11.57
C GLU A 106 -25.22 20.60 -11.08
N ASN A 107 -25.09 19.36 -10.59
CA ASN A 107 -26.20 18.63 -9.98
C ASN A 107 -26.71 19.32 -8.69
N LEU A 108 -25.81 19.80 -7.84
CA LEU A 108 -26.18 20.59 -6.65
C LEU A 108 -26.79 21.95 -7.02
N ARG A 109 -26.29 22.60 -8.08
CA ARG A 109 -26.90 23.83 -8.62
C ARG A 109 -28.30 23.57 -9.18
N TYR A 110 -28.53 22.40 -9.77
CA TYR A 110 -29.87 22.01 -10.19
C TYR A 110 -30.80 21.78 -8.99
N LEU A 111 -30.34 21.08 -7.94
CA LEU A 111 -31.09 20.92 -6.69
C LEU A 111 -31.46 22.28 -6.08
N GLN A 112 -30.53 23.24 -6.05
CA GLN A 112 -30.77 24.60 -5.58
C GLN A 112 -31.89 25.29 -6.36
N LYS A 113 -31.85 25.22 -7.70
CA LYS A 113 -32.88 25.80 -8.57
C LYS A 113 -34.25 25.18 -8.28
N GLN A 114 -34.30 23.86 -8.11
CA GLN A 114 -35.54 23.15 -7.77
C GLN A 114 -36.07 23.53 -6.38
N ARG A 115 -35.19 23.71 -5.39
CA ARG A 115 -35.55 24.24 -4.07
C ARG A 115 -36.10 25.66 -4.17
N HIS A 116 -35.49 26.54 -4.96
CA HIS A 116 -35.97 27.91 -5.14
C HIS A 116 -37.39 27.94 -5.72
N LEU A 117 -37.64 27.18 -6.78
CA LEU A 117 -38.98 27.04 -7.38
C LEU A 117 -40.01 26.42 -6.41
N SER A 118 -39.56 25.48 -5.58
CA SER A 118 -40.42 24.77 -4.62
C SER A 118 -40.75 25.60 -3.37
N ALA A 119 -39.87 26.51 -2.96
CA ALA A 119 -40.04 27.30 -1.74
C ALA A 119 -40.72 28.66 -1.97
N HIS A 120 -40.68 29.19 -3.20
CA HIS A 120 -41.19 30.51 -3.53
C HIS A 120 -42.26 30.44 -4.62
N PRO A 121 -43.39 31.18 -4.48
CA PRO A 121 -44.42 31.23 -5.51
C PRO A 121 -43.83 31.70 -6.83
N VAL A 122 -44.10 30.97 -7.91
CA VAL A 122 -43.74 31.44 -9.24
C VAL A 122 -44.72 32.55 -9.59
N LEU A 123 -44.23 33.69 -10.09
CA LEU A 123 -45.07 34.81 -10.54
C LEU A 123 -45.76 34.50 -11.88
N ASN A 124 -46.39 33.32 -11.98
CA ASN A 124 -47.35 32.99 -13.03
C ASN A 124 -48.73 33.57 -12.65
N LYS A 125 -49.71 33.50 -13.57
CA LYS A 125 -51.05 34.08 -13.37
C LYS A 125 -51.78 33.56 -12.12
N GLU A 126 -51.43 32.36 -11.64
CA GLU A 126 -52.09 31.67 -10.54
C GLU A 126 -51.31 31.74 -9.20
N ARG A 127 -50.07 32.25 -9.23
CA ARG A 127 -49.18 32.40 -8.06
C ARG A 127 -48.99 31.10 -7.27
N GLU A 128 -48.96 29.97 -7.96
CA GLU A 128 -48.80 28.66 -7.33
C GLU A 128 -47.33 28.33 -7.02
N LEU A 129 -47.13 27.46 -6.03
CA LEU A 129 -45.83 26.87 -5.75
C LEU A 129 -45.56 25.74 -6.73
N HIS A 130 -44.39 25.73 -7.35
CA HIS A 130 -43.98 24.63 -8.21
C HIS A 130 -43.81 23.35 -7.38
N SER A 131 -44.41 22.25 -7.84
CA SER A 131 -44.18 20.92 -7.28
C SER A 131 -43.50 20.05 -8.33
N PRO A 132 -42.23 19.66 -8.12
CA PRO A 132 -41.58 18.68 -8.98
C PRO A 132 -42.34 17.35 -8.96
N ASN A 133 -42.29 16.60 -10.06
CA ASN A 133 -42.87 15.26 -10.12
C ASN A 133 -42.00 14.24 -9.36
N LYS A 134 -42.59 13.08 -9.06
CA LYS A 134 -41.95 11.97 -8.33
C LYS A 134 -40.57 11.61 -8.86
N GLU A 135 -40.43 11.44 -10.17
CA GLU A 135 -39.18 10.99 -10.79
C GLU A 135 -38.08 12.06 -10.71
N THR A 136 -38.46 13.34 -10.81
CA THR A 136 -37.52 14.46 -10.61
C THR A 136 -36.99 14.45 -9.18
N VAL A 137 -37.86 14.31 -8.18
CA VAL A 137 -37.42 14.23 -6.77
C VAL A 137 -36.57 12.99 -6.53
N ARG A 138 -36.93 11.83 -7.10
CA ARG A 138 -36.13 10.60 -7.02
C ARG A 138 -34.72 10.78 -7.59
N SER A 139 -34.61 11.47 -8.73
CA SER A 139 -33.33 11.79 -9.35
C SER A 139 -32.49 12.71 -8.47
N LEU A 140 -33.09 13.78 -7.92
CA LEU A 140 -32.42 14.70 -7.00
C LEU A 140 -31.90 13.97 -5.74
N LEU A 141 -32.73 13.11 -5.14
CA LEU A 141 -32.36 12.26 -4.00
C LEU A 141 -31.13 11.40 -4.31
N ARG A 142 -31.17 10.70 -5.44
CA ARG A 142 -30.08 9.81 -5.88
C ARG A 142 -28.79 10.60 -6.12
N ASN A 143 -28.86 11.65 -6.92
CA ASN A 143 -27.68 12.44 -7.26
C ASN A 143 -27.09 13.07 -6.00
N THR A 144 -27.90 13.65 -5.11
CA THR A 144 -27.37 14.24 -3.86
C THR A 144 -26.72 13.18 -2.96
N LEU A 145 -27.29 11.98 -2.88
CA LEU A 145 -26.66 10.86 -2.15
C LEU A 145 -25.31 10.49 -2.75
N GLU A 146 -25.26 10.20 -4.06
CA GLU A 146 -24.07 9.70 -4.76
C GLU A 146 -23.00 10.78 -4.91
N ASP A 147 -23.40 12.01 -5.26
CA ASP A 147 -22.51 13.13 -5.55
C ASP A 147 -21.91 13.72 -4.28
N LEU A 148 -22.64 13.68 -3.16
CA LEU A 148 -22.25 14.34 -1.92
C LEU A 148 -22.37 13.42 -0.71
N LEU A 149 -23.57 13.05 -0.26
CA LEU A 149 -23.78 12.61 1.14
C LEU A 149 -23.05 11.32 1.54
N ILE A 150 -22.86 10.39 0.61
CA ILE A 150 -22.13 9.13 0.87
C ILE A 150 -20.62 9.27 0.62
N LYS A 151 -20.18 10.37 0.01
CA LYS A 151 -18.75 10.61 -0.21
C LYS A 151 -18.07 11.07 1.08
N PRO A 152 -16.83 10.62 1.32
CA PRO A 152 -16.01 11.16 2.40
C PRO A 152 -15.68 12.63 2.12
N PRO A 153 -15.21 13.40 3.12
CA PRO A 153 -14.82 14.80 2.95
C PRO A 153 -13.65 15.05 1.98
N PHE A 154 -13.04 14.02 1.36
CA PHE A 154 -11.82 14.14 0.59
C PHE A 154 -11.95 13.89 -0.90
N TYR A 155 -11.11 14.58 -1.66
CA TYR A 155 -10.71 14.19 -3.02
C TYR A 155 -9.46 13.33 -2.99
N THR A 156 -9.52 12.16 -3.62
CA THR A 156 -8.44 11.16 -3.54
C THR A 156 -7.08 11.69 -4.04
N GLN A 157 -7.07 12.59 -5.03
CA GLN A 157 -5.81 13.14 -5.55
C GLN A 157 -5.12 14.07 -4.54
N HIS A 158 -5.88 14.77 -3.69
CA HIS A 158 -5.32 15.62 -2.66
C HIS A 158 -4.68 14.78 -1.54
N ILE A 159 -5.40 13.79 -1.02
CA ILE A 159 -4.86 12.84 -0.01
C ILE A 159 -3.56 12.22 -0.51
N MET A 160 -3.55 11.76 -1.77
CA MET A 160 -2.35 11.17 -2.35
C MET A 160 -1.17 12.16 -2.31
N LYS A 161 -1.40 13.41 -2.73
CA LYS A 161 -0.35 14.44 -2.72
C LYS A 161 0.14 14.72 -1.31
N GLU A 162 -0.75 14.86 -0.34
CA GLU A 162 -0.37 15.08 1.07
C GLU A 162 0.43 13.91 1.62
N ILE A 163 -0.01 12.66 1.41
CA ILE A 163 0.72 11.48 1.85
C ILE A 163 2.13 11.48 1.26
N LEU A 164 2.27 11.73 -0.05
CA LEU A 164 3.58 11.71 -0.71
C LEU A 164 4.51 12.82 -0.22
N VAL A 165 4.00 14.03 -0.02
CA VAL A 165 4.77 15.17 0.51
C VAL A 165 5.22 14.87 1.95
N ASP A 166 4.30 14.47 2.83
CA ASP A 166 4.60 14.16 4.22
C ASP A 166 5.63 13.04 4.36
N LEU A 167 5.53 11.99 3.53
CA LEU A 167 6.49 10.89 3.51
C LEU A 167 7.85 11.35 3.00
N ALA A 168 7.91 12.17 1.94
CA ALA A 168 9.15 12.70 1.41
C ALA A 168 9.87 13.61 2.42
N GLU A 169 9.13 14.48 3.13
CA GLU A 169 9.68 15.35 4.18
C GLU A 169 10.15 14.57 5.41
N SER A 170 9.44 13.50 5.76
CA SER A 170 9.72 12.68 6.95
C SER A 170 10.57 11.44 6.67
N ALA A 171 11.16 11.31 5.47
CA ALA A 171 11.82 10.09 5.01
C ALA A 171 12.98 9.63 5.91
N GLU A 172 13.73 10.57 6.50
CA GLU A 172 14.83 10.27 7.42
C GLU A 172 14.32 9.67 8.75
N VAL A 173 13.18 10.14 9.24
CA VAL A 173 12.57 9.68 10.50
C VAL A 173 11.83 8.36 10.28
N LEU A 174 11.11 8.26 9.15
CA LEU A 174 10.32 7.10 8.71
C LEU A 174 11.18 6.07 7.97
N ASN A 175 12.34 5.76 8.54
CA ASN A 175 13.36 4.90 7.93
C ASN A 175 13.09 3.38 8.03
N THR A 176 11.94 2.95 8.55
CA THR A 176 11.57 1.53 8.61
C THR A 176 10.12 1.30 8.17
N ARG A 177 9.83 0.10 7.66
CA ARG A 177 8.48 -0.32 7.23
C ARG A 177 7.45 -0.13 8.33
N ASP A 178 7.78 -0.54 9.55
CA ASP A 178 6.86 -0.41 10.70
C ASP A 178 6.56 1.04 11.05
N LYS A 179 7.54 1.94 10.93
CA LYS A 179 7.33 3.38 11.15
C LYS A 179 6.43 3.97 10.08
N VAL A 180 6.69 3.67 8.80
CA VAL A 180 5.83 4.11 7.68
C VAL A 180 4.40 3.62 7.89
N LYS A 181 4.22 2.32 8.20
CA LYS A 181 2.92 1.73 8.50
C LYS A 181 2.19 2.46 9.63
N LYS A 182 2.84 2.64 10.79
CA LYS A 182 2.24 3.34 11.93
C LYS A 182 1.84 4.77 11.59
N TYR A 183 2.72 5.50 10.91
CA TYR A 183 2.48 6.89 10.52
C TYR A 183 1.31 7.03 9.56
N VAL A 184 1.36 6.31 8.43
CA VAL A 184 0.36 6.43 7.37
C VAL A 184 -1.01 5.93 7.84
N VAL A 185 -1.05 4.85 8.62
CA VAL A 185 -2.32 4.32 9.14
C VAL A 185 -2.98 5.30 10.11
N SER A 186 -2.25 5.79 11.12
CA SER A 186 -2.83 6.69 12.14
C SER A 186 -3.20 8.07 11.60
N ARG A 187 -2.40 8.60 10.67
CA ARG A 187 -2.61 9.94 10.11
C ARG A 187 -3.68 9.94 9.01
N TYR A 188 -3.69 8.93 8.14
CA TYR A 188 -4.54 8.92 6.94
C TYR A 188 -5.51 7.73 6.88
N LEU A 189 -5.02 6.49 6.93
CA LEU A 189 -5.82 5.34 6.50
C LEU A 189 -6.90 4.91 7.50
N GLU A 190 -6.78 5.21 8.79
CA GLU A 190 -7.85 4.96 9.78
C GLU A 190 -9.15 5.70 9.46
N ARG A 191 -9.05 6.84 8.75
CA ARG A 191 -10.18 7.70 8.39
C ARG A 191 -10.53 7.61 6.90
N THR A 192 -9.92 6.67 6.19
CA THR A 192 -10.07 6.50 4.74
C THR A 192 -10.92 5.27 4.44
N THR A 193 -11.70 5.32 3.35
CA THR A 193 -12.50 4.18 2.89
C THR A 193 -11.70 3.31 1.91
N PRO A 194 -11.96 2.00 1.81
CA PRO A 194 -11.24 1.11 0.90
C PRO A 194 -11.16 1.59 -0.56
N PRO A 195 -12.22 2.16 -1.17
CA PRO A 195 -12.12 2.70 -2.54
C PRO A 195 -11.09 3.84 -2.68
N VAL A 196 -10.94 4.68 -1.66
CA VAL A 196 -9.94 5.75 -1.66
C VAL A 196 -8.54 5.16 -1.49
N GLU A 197 -8.37 4.19 -0.58
CA GLU A 197 -7.08 3.49 -0.42
C GLU A 197 -6.63 2.81 -1.72
N LEU A 198 -7.55 2.16 -2.45
CA LEU A 198 -7.27 1.50 -3.74
C LEU A 198 -6.89 2.50 -4.85
N ASN A 199 -7.48 3.70 -4.84
CA ASN A 199 -7.10 4.77 -5.76
C ASN A 199 -5.72 5.37 -5.43
N VAL A 200 -5.37 5.49 -4.14
CA VAL A 200 -4.01 5.84 -3.70
C VAL A 200 -3.04 4.73 -4.12
N PHE A 201 -3.38 3.46 -3.90
CA PHE A 201 -2.59 2.30 -4.32
C PHE A 201 -2.28 2.34 -5.82
N ARG A 202 -3.29 2.57 -6.66
CA ARG A 202 -3.13 2.72 -8.11
C ARG A 202 -2.11 3.79 -8.48
N SER A 203 -2.14 4.93 -7.79
CA SER A 203 -1.25 6.05 -8.07
C SER A 203 0.18 5.76 -7.62
N VAL A 204 0.34 5.22 -6.41
CA VAL A 204 1.64 4.83 -5.84
C VAL A 204 2.27 3.70 -6.66
N TRP A 205 1.47 2.76 -7.21
CA TRP A 205 1.95 1.71 -8.12
C TRP A 205 2.72 2.29 -9.30
N LYS A 206 2.12 3.28 -9.98
CA LYS A 206 2.74 3.96 -11.12
C LYS A 206 4.03 4.70 -10.71
N ILE A 207 4.03 5.36 -9.56
CA ILE A 207 5.20 6.09 -9.03
C ILE A 207 6.34 5.11 -8.68
N ALA A 208 6.01 3.99 -8.05
CA ALA A 208 7.00 3.01 -7.61
C ALA A 208 7.59 2.19 -8.76
N PHE A 209 6.77 1.83 -9.76
CA PHE A 209 7.13 0.79 -10.74
C PHE A 209 7.24 1.25 -12.19
N LYS A 210 6.86 2.50 -12.50
CA LYS A 210 6.90 3.02 -13.89
C LYS A 210 7.64 4.33 -14.05
N LEU A 211 7.41 5.30 -13.17
CA LEU A 211 7.98 6.64 -13.34
C LEU A 211 9.45 6.66 -12.90
N GLU A 212 10.30 7.22 -13.76
CA GLU A 212 11.72 7.44 -13.53
C GLU A 212 11.99 8.94 -13.59
N ASN A 213 12.19 9.54 -12.41
CA ASN A 213 12.62 10.91 -12.23
C ASN A 213 13.26 11.04 -10.84
N GLU A 214 14.02 12.11 -10.63
CA GLU A 214 14.83 12.32 -9.41
C GLU A 214 14.00 12.21 -8.11
N GLU A 215 12.79 12.77 -8.11
CA GLU A 215 11.90 12.73 -6.95
C GLU A 215 11.37 11.31 -6.68
N CYS A 216 10.98 10.59 -7.73
CA CYS A 216 10.52 9.20 -7.63
C CYS A 216 11.67 8.29 -7.19
N ASP A 217 12.88 8.49 -7.71
CA ASP A 217 14.06 7.69 -7.39
C ASP A 217 14.46 7.88 -5.92
N LYS A 218 14.49 9.12 -5.44
CA LYS A 218 14.80 9.47 -4.05
C LYS A 218 13.83 8.82 -3.06
N ASN A 219 12.53 8.81 -3.39
CA ASN A 219 11.47 8.37 -2.50
C ASN A 219 10.96 6.94 -2.78
N ARG A 220 11.60 6.19 -3.69
CA ARG A 220 11.03 4.91 -4.17
C ARG A 220 10.86 3.88 -3.06
N LEU A 221 11.80 3.79 -2.11
CA LEU A 221 11.72 2.87 -0.98
C LEU A 221 10.55 3.18 -0.04
N ILE A 222 10.37 4.45 0.32
CA ILE A 222 9.26 4.84 1.21
C ILE A 222 7.90 4.70 0.49
N ASN A 223 7.86 4.95 -0.82
CA ASN A 223 6.68 4.72 -1.65
C ASN A 223 6.34 3.23 -1.78
N LEU A 224 7.35 2.34 -1.88
CA LEU A 224 7.14 0.89 -1.83
C LEU A 224 6.55 0.47 -0.47
N ASN A 225 7.08 0.99 0.64
CA ASN A 225 6.55 0.69 1.96
C ASN A 225 5.09 1.15 2.11
N LEU A 226 4.72 2.32 1.57
CA LEU A 226 3.34 2.79 1.48
C LEU A 226 2.47 1.81 0.67
N LEU A 227 2.98 1.36 -0.48
CA LEU A 227 2.28 0.43 -1.35
C LEU A 227 2.00 -0.92 -0.65
N GLU A 228 2.96 -1.45 0.09
CA GLU A 228 2.79 -2.68 0.92
C GLU A 228 1.70 -2.49 1.99
N VAL A 229 1.65 -1.32 2.64
CA VAL A 229 0.63 -1.01 3.65
C VAL A 229 -0.77 -0.99 3.02
N LEU A 230 -0.92 -0.36 1.86
CA LEU A 230 -2.19 -0.29 1.14
C LEU A 230 -2.63 -1.68 0.63
N ALA A 231 -1.70 -2.46 0.09
CA ALA A 231 -1.96 -3.82 -0.38
C ALA A 231 -2.41 -4.74 0.77
N ALA A 232 -1.72 -4.70 1.91
CA ALA A 232 -2.06 -5.52 3.07
C ALA A 232 -3.46 -5.22 3.63
N ARG A 233 -3.89 -3.95 3.62
CA ARG A 233 -5.21 -3.54 4.11
C ARG A 233 -6.34 -3.89 3.16
N ASN A 234 -6.07 -3.97 1.86
CA ASN A 234 -7.07 -4.18 0.82
C ASN A 234 -6.92 -5.54 0.13
N SER A 235 -6.35 -6.54 0.82
CA SER A 235 -6.02 -7.86 0.27
C SER A 235 -7.19 -8.55 -0.42
N THR A 236 -8.42 -8.40 0.08
CA THR A 236 -9.63 -9.00 -0.49
C THR A 236 -10.06 -8.39 -1.82
N SER A 237 -9.73 -7.12 -2.07
CA SER A 237 -10.20 -6.36 -3.24
C SER A 237 -9.07 -6.02 -4.23
N LEU A 238 -7.83 -6.37 -3.89
CA LEU A 238 -6.64 -6.04 -4.66
C LEU A 238 -6.65 -6.72 -6.04
N SER A 239 -6.92 -8.02 -6.08
CA SER A 239 -6.98 -8.80 -7.32
C SER A 239 -8.05 -8.30 -8.29
N ASP A 240 -9.24 -7.97 -7.76
CA ASP A 240 -10.35 -7.41 -8.56
C ASP A 240 -9.99 -6.03 -9.12
N THR A 241 -9.32 -5.20 -8.31
CA THR A 241 -8.87 -3.87 -8.73
C THR A 241 -7.83 -3.96 -9.85
N ILE A 242 -6.88 -4.91 -9.75
CA ILE A 242 -5.85 -5.10 -10.77
C ILE A 242 -6.44 -5.68 -12.05
N ASN A 243 -7.36 -6.63 -11.95
CA ASN A 243 -8.08 -7.17 -13.11
C ASN A 243 -8.96 -6.10 -13.81
N GLY A 244 -9.55 -5.19 -13.04
CA GLY A 244 -10.38 -4.10 -13.58
C GLY A 244 -9.62 -3.13 -14.48
N ASP A 245 -8.29 -3.04 -14.34
CA ASP A 245 -7.44 -2.21 -15.21
C ASP A 245 -6.06 -2.84 -15.44
N LYS A 246 -6.08 -4.02 -16.06
CA LYS A 246 -4.90 -4.83 -16.33
C LYS A 246 -3.82 -4.07 -17.10
N ASP A 247 -4.21 -3.25 -18.08
CA ASP A 247 -3.26 -2.51 -18.93
C ASP A 247 -2.50 -1.45 -18.13
N PHE A 248 -3.18 -0.75 -17.21
CA PHE A 248 -2.51 0.20 -16.33
C PHE A 248 -1.47 -0.48 -15.43
N TYR A 249 -1.85 -1.55 -14.73
CA TYR A 249 -0.96 -2.22 -13.78
C TYR A 249 0.19 -2.97 -14.47
N SER A 250 -0.02 -3.39 -15.73
CA SER A 250 1.02 -4.02 -16.54
C SER A 250 1.98 -3.02 -17.19
N ASN A 251 1.64 -1.73 -17.23
CA ASN A 251 2.52 -0.70 -17.75
C ASN A 251 3.62 -0.32 -16.74
N ILE A 252 4.59 -1.23 -16.57
CA ILE A 252 5.76 -1.08 -15.70
C ILE A 252 7.01 -0.62 -16.49
N ALA A 253 8.06 -0.21 -15.78
CA ALA A 253 9.36 0.09 -16.37
C ALA A 253 9.97 -1.15 -17.06
N ALA A 254 10.82 -0.93 -18.06
CA ALA A 254 11.43 -2.01 -18.82
C ALA A 254 12.70 -2.58 -18.17
N ALA A 255 13.36 -1.81 -17.30
CA ALA A 255 14.61 -2.16 -16.63
C ALA A 255 14.80 -1.32 -15.37
N GLY A 256 15.94 -1.50 -14.68
CA GLY A 256 16.38 -0.65 -13.57
C GLY A 256 15.65 -0.89 -12.26
N LEU A 257 15.85 0.03 -11.32
CA LEU A 257 15.29 -0.06 -9.96
C LEU A 257 13.76 -0.25 -9.93
N PRO A 258 12.92 0.43 -10.74
CA PRO A 258 11.48 0.21 -10.68
C PRO A 258 11.10 -1.25 -11.01
N LEU A 259 11.83 -1.90 -11.93
CA LEU A 259 11.62 -3.31 -12.28
C LEU A 259 12.04 -4.26 -11.14
N SER A 260 13.17 -3.99 -10.48
CA SER A 260 13.58 -4.76 -9.29
C SER A 260 12.57 -4.60 -8.15
N TYR A 261 11.99 -3.40 -7.99
CA TYR A 261 11.01 -3.09 -6.94
C TYR A 261 9.66 -3.77 -7.18
N VAL A 262 9.16 -3.81 -8.42
CA VAL A 262 7.93 -4.58 -8.70
C VAL A 262 8.18 -6.08 -8.54
N THR A 263 9.37 -6.58 -8.92
CA THR A 263 9.75 -7.98 -8.69
C THR A 263 9.75 -8.30 -7.19
N TYR A 264 10.28 -7.38 -6.37
CA TYR A 264 10.24 -7.48 -4.90
C TYR A 264 8.83 -7.49 -4.36
N PHE A 265 7.98 -6.56 -4.79
CA PHE A 265 6.60 -6.51 -4.36
C PHE A 265 5.84 -7.81 -4.71
N LEU A 266 6.02 -8.33 -5.92
CA LEU A 266 5.40 -9.59 -6.36
C LEU A 266 5.93 -10.82 -5.62
N SER A 267 7.14 -10.78 -5.06
CA SER A 267 7.62 -11.86 -4.18
C SER A 267 6.83 -11.97 -2.87
N LYS A 268 6.19 -10.88 -2.45
CA LYS A 268 5.32 -10.81 -1.25
C LYS A 268 3.84 -11.01 -1.59
N TYR A 269 3.43 -10.61 -2.79
CA TYR A 269 2.06 -10.74 -3.30
C TYR A 269 2.06 -11.56 -4.61
N PRO A 270 2.43 -12.85 -4.58
CA PRO A 270 2.60 -13.69 -5.77
C PRO A 270 1.31 -13.88 -6.58
N GLU A 271 0.14 -13.74 -5.95
CA GLU A 271 -1.17 -13.82 -6.58
C GLU A 271 -1.42 -12.74 -7.64
N ILE A 272 -0.66 -11.63 -7.59
CA ILE A 272 -0.79 -10.52 -8.54
C ILE A 272 -0.09 -10.83 -9.86
N TYR A 273 1.01 -11.58 -9.84
CA TYR A 273 1.80 -11.90 -11.03
C TYR A 273 0.98 -12.51 -12.20
N PRO A 274 0.09 -13.49 -11.99
CA PRO A 274 -0.73 -14.03 -13.07
C PRO A 274 -1.77 -13.04 -13.62
N LEU A 275 -2.09 -11.96 -12.90
CA LEU A 275 -3.06 -10.95 -13.33
C LEU A 275 -2.47 -10.00 -14.38
N LEU A 276 -1.15 -9.83 -14.39
CA LEU A 276 -0.43 -8.97 -15.33
C LEU A 276 -0.47 -9.52 -16.77
N ASN A 277 -0.25 -8.64 -17.75
CA ASN A 277 -0.21 -9.02 -19.17
C ASN A 277 1.13 -9.66 -19.55
N GLU A 278 1.21 -10.27 -20.74
CA GLU A 278 2.42 -10.98 -21.19
C GLU A 278 3.64 -10.06 -21.27
N ASP A 279 3.48 -8.82 -21.73
CA ASP A 279 4.57 -7.85 -21.83
C ASP A 279 5.22 -7.57 -20.46
N ALA A 280 4.41 -7.32 -19.43
CA ALA A 280 4.89 -7.14 -18.07
C ALA A 280 5.58 -8.40 -17.53
N ARG A 281 4.98 -9.59 -17.77
CA ARG A 281 5.55 -10.86 -17.32
C ARG A 281 6.89 -11.15 -17.98
N LEU A 282 7.06 -10.86 -19.27
CA LEU A 282 8.33 -11.01 -19.98
C LEU A 282 9.42 -10.11 -19.38
N LYS A 283 9.11 -8.84 -19.05
CA LYS A 283 10.04 -7.93 -18.38
C LYS A 283 10.46 -8.46 -17.01
N ILE A 284 9.51 -8.95 -16.22
CA ILE A 284 9.78 -9.52 -14.89
C ILE A 284 10.62 -10.80 -15.01
N GLN A 285 10.31 -11.70 -15.95
CA GLN A 285 11.11 -12.91 -16.20
C GLN A 285 12.54 -12.57 -16.66
N HIS A 286 12.71 -11.52 -17.46
CA HIS A 286 14.02 -11.03 -17.83
C HIS A 286 14.80 -10.52 -16.61
N CYS A 287 14.16 -9.73 -15.74
CA CYS A 287 14.74 -9.29 -14.46
C CYS A 287 15.17 -10.50 -13.61
N ILE A 288 14.31 -11.51 -13.47
CA ILE A 288 14.59 -12.71 -12.66
C ILE A 288 15.76 -13.52 -13.21
N SER A 289 16.01 -13.51 -14.52
CA SER A 289 17.12 -14.25 -15.12
C SER A 289 18.43 -13.49 -15.17
N THR A 290 18.40 -12.16 -15.12
CA THR A 290 19.59 -11.32 -15.37
C THR A 290 20.07 -10.52 -14.16
N ASP A 291 19.16 -10.04 -13.31
CA ASP A 291 19.46 -9.16 -12.19
C ASP A 291 19.60 -9.94 -10.88
N ASP A 292 20.59 -9.58 -10.05
CA ASP A 292 20.87 -10.24 -8.77
C ASP A 292 19.66 -10.18 -7.81
N VAL A 293 18.94 -9.05 -7.77
CA VAL A 293 17.71 -8.93 -6.97
C VAL A 293 16.68 -9.88 -7.56
N GLY A 294 16.44 -9.83 -8.86
CA GLY A 294 15.52 -10.72 -9.56
C GLY A 294 15.78 -12.21 -9.25
N LYS A 295 17.03 -12.67 -9.39
CA LYS A 295 17.45 -14.06 -9.09
C LYS A 295 17.21 -14.43 -7.62
N THR A 296 17.37 -13.48 -6.70
CA THR A 296 17.21 -13.72 -5.25
C THR A 296 15.74 -13.94 -4.85
N ILE A 297 14.81 -13.14 -5.39
CA ILE A 297 13.42 -13.06 -4.90
C ILE A 297 12.36 -13.53 -5.90
N GLY A 298 12.75 -13.86 -7.14
CA GLY A 298 11.88 -14.25 -8.25
C GLY A 298 11.17 -15.60 -8.15
N TRP A 299 10.91 -16.07 -6.93
CA TRP A 299 10.42 -17.43 -6.65
C TRP A 299 9.02 -17.71 -7.22
N PHE A 300 8.18 -16.68 -7.35
CA PHE A 300 6.78 -16.78 -7.81
C PHE A 300 6.64 -17.20 -9.29
N THR A 301 7.75 -17.26 -10.03
CA THR A 301 7.80 -17.83 -11.38
C THR A 301 8.15 -19.32 -11.39
N LYS A 302 8.48 -19.89 -10.22
CA LYS A 302 8.92 -21.28 -10.04
C LYS A 302 7.77 -22.13 -9.51
N THR A 303 7.88 -23.45 -9.68
CA THR A 303 6.86 -24.40 -9.21
C THR A 303 6.66 -24.35 -7.70
N ASN A 304 7.74 -24.13 -6.95
CA ASN A 304 7.72 -23.99 -5.50
C ASN A 304 9.05 -23.38 -5.01
N LEU A 305 9.09 -22.99 -3.73
CA LEU A 305 10.29 -22.49 -3.07
C LEU A 305 11.45 -23.51 -3.08
N SER A 306 11.17 -24.81 -3.11
CA SER A 306 12.23 -25.81 -3.18
C SER A 306 13.02 -25.76 -4.47
N THR A 307 12.35 -25.58 -5.62
CA THR A 307 13.02 -25.34 -6.91
C THR A 307 13.80 -24.04 -6.88
N HIS A 308 13.23 -22.97 -6.31
CA HIS A 308 13.91 -21.68 -6.18
C HIS A 308 15.21 -21.77 -5.36
N ALA A 309 15.21 -22.51 -4.25
CA ALA A 309 16.42 -22.74 -3.45
C ALA A 309 17.52 -23.45 -4.27
N SER A 310 17.15 -24.48 -5.05
CA SER A 310 18.09 -25.20 -5.91
C SER A 310 18.67 -24.29 -7.00
N ASP A 311 17.86 -23.41 -7.59
CA ASP A 311 18.32 -22.43 -8.59
C ASP A 311 19.32 -21.44 -7.99
N ILE A 312 19.05 -20.93 -6.76
CA ILE A 312 19.99 -20.05 -6.05
C ILE A 312 21.29 -20.81 -5.72
N GLU A 313 21.21 -22.03 -5.23
CA GLU A 313 22.42 -22.83 -4.96
C GLU A 313 23.25 -23.04 -6.23
N ALA A 314 22.61 -23.35 -7.36
CA ALA A 314 23.28 -23.50 -8.64
C ALA A 314 23.94 -22.19 -9.09
N TRP A 315 23.26 -21.06 -8.91
CA TRP A 315 23.81 -19.74 -9.21
C TRP A 315 25.01 -19.38 -8.33
N VAL A 316 24.93 -19.67 -7.03
CA VAL A 316 26.01 -19.45 -6.06
C VAL A 316 27.25 -20.31 -6.36
N LYS A 317 27.03 -21.57 -6.78
CA LYS A 317 28.09 -22.54 -7.12
C LYS A 317 28.67 -22.33 -8.52
N GLY A 318 27.94 -21.64 -9.39
CA GLY A 318 28.35 -21.37 -10.76
C GLY A 318 29.41 -20.27 -10.89
N ASP A 319 29.75 -19.97 -12.14
CA ASP A 319 30.84 -19.04 -12.50
C ASP A 319 30.49 -17.56 -12.26
N ASP A 320 29.21 -17.25 -12.02
CA ASP A 320 28.72 -15.88 -11.77
C ASP A 320 29.26 -15.29 -10.45
N HIS A 321 29.58 -16.15 -9.47
CA HIS A 321 30.08 -15.78 -8.14
C HIS A 321 29.39 -14.56 -7.50
N PRO A 322 28.08 -14.62 -7.23
CA PRO A 322 27.32 -13.46 -6.80
C PRO A 322 27.80 -12.85 -5.48
N THR A 323 27.48 -11.58 -5.25
CA THR A 323 27.74 -10.89 -3.99
C THR A 323 26.43 -10.51 -3.31
N PHE A 324 26.09 -11.20 -2.22
CA PHE A 324 24.89 -10.91 -1.46
C PHE A 324 25.16 -9.83 -0.41
N THR A 325 24.30 -8.81 -0.41
CA THR A 325 24.20 -7.84 0.68
C THR A 325 23.42 -8.43 1.86
N PRO A 326 23.62 -7.94 3.09
CA PRO A 326 22.83 -8.37 4.25
C PRO A 326 21.31 -8.21 4.05
N GLY A 327 20.88 -7.18 3.31
CA GLY A 327 19.47 -6.96 2.98
C GLY A 327 18.90 -8.00 2.02
N GLN A 328 19.71 -8.54 1.10
CA GLN A 328 19.27 -9.63 0.21
C GLN A 328 19.09 -10.95 0.96
N PHE A 329 19.96 -11.25 1.94
CA PHE A 329 19.75 -12.42 2.80
C PHE A 329 18.50 -12.29 3.66
N ASP A 330 18.24 -11.12 4.24
CA ASP A 330 17.00 -10.85 4.98
C ASP A 330 15.77 -11.01 4.09
N ALA A 331 15.82 -10.48 2.87
CA ALA A 331 14.75 -10.64 1.89
C ALA A 331 14.52 -12.12 1.54
N LEU A 332 15.59 -12.88 1.30
CA LEU A 332 15.53 -14.30 0.97
C LEU A 332 14.97 -15.14 2.11
N LEU A 333 15.42 -14.90 3.34
CA LEU A 333 14.89 -15.57 4.53
C LEU A 333 13.38 -15.29 4.68
N SER A 334 12.96 -14.04 4.47
CA SER A 334 11.57 -13.60 4.63
C SER A 334 10.58 -14.11 3.55
N LEU A 335 11.01 -14.98 2.63
CA LEU A 335 10.12 -15.58 1.63
C LEU A 335 9.14 -16.59 2.23
N SER A 336 9.51 -17.25 3.34
CA SER A 336 8.65 -18.19 4.05
C SER A 336 9.11 -18.33 5.50
N ASP A 337 8.17 -18.50 6.42
CA ASP A 337 8.44 -18.76 7.85
C ASP A 337 8.47 -20.27 8.18
N SER A 338 8.50 -21.14 7.16
CA SER A 338 8.50 -22.59 7.38
C SER A 338 9.90 -23.14 7.72
N ASP A 339 9.96 -24.14 8.59
CA ASP A 339 11.21 -24.79 9.00
C ASP A 339 11.97 -25.38 7.80
N GLU A 340 11.26 -25.90 6.80
CA GLU A 340 11.87 -26.45 5.58
C GLU A 340 12.55 -25.36 4.75
N TRP A 341 11.98 -24.16 4.70
CA TRP A 341 12.60 -23.02 4.02
C TRP A 341 13.79 -22.49 4.81
N GLN A 342 13.67 -22.40 6.14
CA GLN A 342 14.78 -21.99 6.99
C GLN A 342 15.99 -22.92 6.81
N GLU A 343 15.79 -24.23 6.78
CA GLU A 343 16.88 -25.19 6.52
C GLU A 343 17.52 -24.96 5.14
N LYS A 344 16.70 -24.75 4.09
CA LYS A 344 17.20 -24.45 2.73
C LYS A 344 17.98 -23.15 2.70
N PHE A 345 17.51 -22.10 3.36
CA PHE A 345 18.23 -20.84 3.49
C PHE A 345 19.60 -21.04 4.18
N CYS A 346 19.66 -21.83 5.25
CA CYS A 346 20.93 -22.15 5.91
C CYS A 346 21.89 -22.94 4.99
N LYS A 347 21.37 -23.83 4.14
CA LYS A 347 22.18 -24.54 3.13
C LYS A 347 22.66 -23.62 1.99
N ILE A 348 21.85 -22.64 1.59
CA ILE A 348 22.24 -21.61 0.62
C ILE A 348 23.39 -20.77 1.19
N THR A 349 23.25 -20.23 2.40
CA THR A 349 24.32 -19.44 3.06
C THR A 349 25.59 -20.26 3.30
N SER A 350 25.44 -21.54 3.65
CA SER A 350 26.57 -22.48 3.75
C SER A 350 27.27 -22.71 2.41
N SER A 351 26.51 -22.92 1.32
CA SER A 351 27.07 -23.07 -0.03
C SER A 351 27.73 -21.79 -0.50
N TYR A 352 27.16 -20.63 -0.15
CA TYR A 352 27.71 -19.32 -0.47
C TYR A 352 29.09 -19.13 0.12
N TYR A 353 29.25 -19.41 1.41
CA TYR A 353 30.56 -19.43 2.05
C TYR A 353 31.46 -20.55 1.48
N GLY A 354 30.93 -21.77 1.36
CA GLY A 354 31.64 -22.97 0.92
C GLY A 354 32.24 -22.89 -0.49
N CYS A 355 31.68 -22.06 -1.38
CA CYS A 355 32.17 -21.86 -2.74
C CYS A 355 33.02 -20.59 -2.89
N SER A 356 33.69 -20.15 -1.82
CA SER A 356 34.62 -19.02 -1.89
C SER A 356 35.87 -19.38 -2.70
N TYR A 357 36.28 -18.52 -3.63
CA TYR A 357 37.41 -18.81 -4.53
C TYR A 357 38.76 -18.25 -4.05
N ASN A 358 38.77 -17.35 -3.07
CA ASN A 358 39.98 -16.87 -2.41
C ASN A 358 39.71 -16.55 -0.93
N TYR A 359 40.78 -16.31 -0.16
CA TYR A 359 40.70 -16.04 1.27
C TYR A 359 39.94 -14.75 1.61
N ASP A 360 40.13 -13.67 0.85
CA ASP A 360 39.44 -12.39 1.11
C ASP A 360 37.93 -12.51 0.92
N GLN A 361 37.51 -13.27 -0.09
CA GLN A 361 36.10 -13.58 -0.33
C GLN A 361 35.57 -14.50 0.76
N ALA A 362 36.31 -15.53 1.18
CA ALA A 362 35.90 -16.41 2.27
C ALA A 362 35.66 -15.61 3.55
N ASP A 363 36.54 -14.65 3.87
CA ASP A 363 36.38 -13.74 4.99
C ASP A 363 35.11 -12.88 4.83
N SER A 364 34.93 -12.23 3.67
CA SER A 364 33.75 -11.39 3.41
C SER A 364 32.44 -12.18 3.48
N ARG A 365 32.39 -13.36 2.86
CA ARG A 365 31.20 -14.21 2.79
C ARG A 365 30.87 -14.84 4.14
N PHE A 366 31.87 -15.24 4.91
CA PHE A 366 31.64 -15.72 6.26
C PHE A 366 30.94 -14.64 7.09
N GLN A 367 31.51 -13.43 7.13
CA GLN A 367 30.99 -12.34 7.95
C GLN A 367 29.58 -11.89 7.54
N SER A 368 29.23 -11.95 6.24
CA SER A 368 27.90 -11.57 5.77
C SER A 368 26.84 -12.66 5.92
N ALA A 369 27.21 -13.95 5.76
CA ALA A 369 26.26 -15.04 5.60
C ALA A 369 26.12 -15.97 6.82
N ILE A 370 27.11 -16.02 7.73
CA ILE A 370 27.11 -17.01 8.82
C ILE A 370 26.72 -16.39 10.19
N PRO A 371 27.46 -15.43 10.79
CA PRO A 371 27.24 -15.02 12.19
C PRO A 371 25.82 -14.53 12.51
N LYS A 372 25.21 -13.77 11.59
CA LYS A 372 23.86 -13.22 11.79
C LYS A 372 22.78 -14.31 11.83
N TYR A 373 22.97 -15.38 11.06
CA TYR A 373 21.95 -16.39 10.83
C TYR A 373 22.25 -17.72 11.51
N ILE A 374 23.43 -17.90 12.13
CA ILE A 374 23.88 -19.17 12.71
C ILE A 374 22.87 -19.77 13.70
N LYS A 375 22.14 -18.94 14.44
CA LYS A 375 21.10 -19.40 15.39
C LYS A 375 19.92 -20.14 14.73
N LEU A 376 19.74 -19.98 13.41
CA LEU A 376 18.70 -20.63 12.62
C LEU A 376 19.14 -22.01 12.11
N PHE A 377 20.42 -22.36 12.23
CA PHE A 377 20.94 -23.61 11.69
C PHE A 377 20.49 -24.78 12.57
N ASN A 378 19.72 -25.69 11.98
CA ASN A 378 19.36 -26.95 12.61
C ASN A 378 20.48 -28.00 12.44
N GLN A 379 20.28 -29.20 12.98
CA GLN A 379 21.23 -30.31 12.90
C GLN A 379 21.70 -30.59 11.46
N ALA A 380 20.76 -30.74 10.52
CA ALA A 380 21.08 -31.02 9.11
C ALA A 380 21.87 -29.89 8.45
N ALA A 381 21.55 -28.62 8.75
CA ALA A 381 22.25 -27.45 8.23
C ALA A 381 23.68 -27.32 8.79
N LEU A 382 23.90 -27.64 10.07
CA LEU A 382 25.23 -27.61 10.69
C LEU A 382 26.15 -28.68 10.09
N LEU A 383 25.67 -29.90 9.91
CA LEU A 383 26.42 -30.97 9.23
C LEU A 383 26.77 -30.57 7.79
N PHE A 384 25.83 -29.92 7.11
CA PHE A 384 26.05 -29.41 5.76
C PHE A 384 27.12 -28.32 5.73
N LEU A 385 27.09 -27.35 6.65
CA LEU A 385 28.08 -26.28 6.77
C LEU A 385 29.49 -26.84 7.03
N ALA A 386 29.63 -27.77 7.98
CA ALA A 386 30.90 -28.42 8.26
C ALA A 386 31.46 -29.14 7.02
N ASN A 387 30.60 -29.85 6.27
CA ASN A 387 30.98 -30.50 5.01
C ASN A 387 31.38 -29.49 3.91
N GLN A 388 30.75 -28.31 3.83
CA GLN A 388 31.15 -27.25 2.90
C GLN A 388 32.52 -26.68 3.25
N ILE A 389 32.78 -26.50 4.55
CA ILE A 389 34.10 -26.07 5.06
C ILE A 389 35.18 -27.08 4.69
N GLU A 390 34.93 -28.36 4.95
CA GLU A 390 35.89 -29.45 4.77
C GLU A 390 36.36 -29.58 3.31
N LYS A 391 35.49 -29.25 2.36
CA LYS A 391 35.74 -29.42 0.92
C LYS A 391 36.48 -28.26 0.27
N ASN A 392 36.68 -27.13 0.96
CA ASN A 392 37.28 -25.95 0.36
C ASN A 392 38.41 -25.36 1.23
N SER A 393 39.64 -25.45 0.71
CA SER A 393 40.83 -24.86 1.34
C SER A 393 40.75 -23.36 1.50
N GLN A 394 40.02 -22.66 0.65
CA GLN A 394 39.81 -21.21 0.82
C GLN A 394 39.02 -20.90 2.10
N CYS A 395 38.16 -21.82 2.54
CA CYS A 395 37.41 -21.70 3.79
C CYS A 395 38.27 -22.13 4.98
N HIS A 396 38.90 -23.30 4.92
CA HIS A 396 39.59 -23.87 6.08
C HIS A 396 41.05 -23.43 6.24
N ASP A 397 41.78 -23.00 5.22
CA ASP A 397 43.21 -22.63 5.36
C ASP A 397 43.43 -21.14 5.69
N ARG A 398 42.40 -20.30 5.59
CA ARG A 398 42.48 -18.87 5.92
C ARG A 398 42.85 -18.63 7.39
N SER A 399 43.57 -17.55 7.64
CA SER A 399 44.08 -17.19 8.99
C SER A 399 42.96 -17.01 10.02
N ARG A 400 41.82 -16.46 9.58
CA ARG A 400 40.65 -16.18 10.42
C ARG A 400 39.80 -17.40 10.77
N ALA A 401 39.96 -18.54 10.08
CA ALA A 401 39.13 -19.72 10.27
C ALA A 401 39.06 -20.16 11.74
N ARG A 402 40.19 -20.13 12.46
CA ARG A 402 40.25 -20.49 13.88
C ARG A 402 39.33 -19.63 14.75
N HIS A 403 39.27 -18.32 14.51
CA HIS A 403 38.42 -17.42 15.28
C HIS A 403 36.97 -17.51 14.82
N ASP A 404 36.74 -17.50 13.52
CA ASP A 404 35.40 -17.49 12.95
C ASP A 404 34.63 -18.81 13.27
N TYR A 405 35.32 -19.95 13.33
CA TYR A 405 34.67 -21.24 13.60
C TYR A 405 34.20 -21.42 15.04
N THR A 406 34.66 -20.59 15.99
CA THR A 406 34.12 -20.63 17.36
C THR A 406 32.63 -20.28 17.37
N VAL A 407 32.18 -19.38 16.49
CA VAL A 407 30.76 -19.01 16.35
C VAL A 407 29.92 -20.22 15.89
N ILE A 408 30.46 -21.04 14.99
CA ILE A 408 29.78 -22.28 14.55
C ILE A 408 29.77 -23.30 15.69
N LYS A 409 30.91 -23.45 16.40
CA LYS A 409 31.04 -24.38 17.53
C LYS A 409 30.03 -24.06 18.63
N GLU A 410 29.87 -22.80 19.01
CA GLU A 410 28.88 -22.37 20.02
C GLU A 410 27.47 -22.85 19.68
N GLN A 411 27.07 -22.75 18.41
CA GLN A 411 25.77 -23.24 17.97
C GLN A 411 25.69 -24.77 17.91
N ILE A 412 26.77 -25.45 17.51
CA ILE A 412 26.85 -26.92 17.54
C ILE A 412 26.68 -27.42 18.97
N ASP A 413 27.42 -26.86 19.93
CA ASP A 413 27.37 -27.26 21.35
C ASP A 413 25.94 -27.12 21.91
N LEU A 414 25.22 -26.05 21.52
CA LEU A 414 23.83 -25.82 21.92
C LEU A 414 22.83 -26.85 21.34
N ILE A 415 23.05 -27.34 20.11
CA ILE A 415 22.09 -28.21 19.40
C ILE A 415 22.40 -29.69 19.58
N TYR A 416 23.67 -30.05 19.72
CA TYR A 416 24.13 -31.43 19.75
C TYR A 416 24.49 -31.95 21.14
N ASP A 417 24.58 -31.10 22.18
CA ASP A 417 24.95 -31.51 23.55
C ASP A 417 26.18 -32.45 23.59
N ASN A 418 27.18 -32.15 22.76
CA ASN A 418 28.43 -32.91 22.52
C ASN A 418 28.36 -34.14 21.60
N ASP A 419 27.23 -34.45 20.97
CA ASP A 419 27.09 -35.58 20.02
C ASP A 419 27.45 -35.24 18.56
N PHE A 420 28.08 -34.09 18.31
CA PHE A 420 28.48 -33.72 16.94
C PHE A 420 29.67 -34.56 16.47
N PRO A 421 29.65 -35.15 15.26
CA PRO A 421 30.69 -36.05 14.79
C PRO A 421 31.92 -35.28 14.26
N TYR A 422 32.65 -34.60 15.14
CA TYR A 422 33.85 -33.81 14.81
C TYR A 422 34.91 -34.62 14.07
N GLN A 423 35.02 -35.92 14.34
CA GLN A 423 35.95 -36.84 13.68
C GLN A 423 35.74 -36.96 12.16
N ASP A 424 34.55 -36.64 11.65
CA ASP A 424 34.23 -36.71 10.21
C ASP A 424 34.68 -35.44 9.47
N TYR A 425 35.17 -34.42 10.19
CA TYR A 425 35.51 -33.09 9.66
C TYR A 425 36.91 -32.64 10.12
N THR A 426 37.95 -33.24 9.55
CA THR A 426 39.36 -33.05 9.95
C THR A 426 39.80 -31.59 9.92
N TRP A 427 39.53 -30.84 8.85
CA TRP A 427 40.00 -29.45 8.78
C TRP A 427 39.24 -28.53 9.74
N PHE A 428 37.95 -28.78 9.93
CA PHE A 428 37.13 -28.02 10.88
C PHE A 428 37.59 -28.25 12.33
N SER A 429 37.75 -29.51 12.73
CA SER A 429 38.17 -29.92 14.09
C SER A 429 39.57 -29.43 14.43
N ARG A 430 40.52 -29.56 13.49
CA ARG A 430 41.87 -29.02 13.63
C ARG A 430 41.91 -27.51 13.88
N LYS A 431 41.03 -26.73 13.24
CA LYS A 431 41.00 -25.28 13.44
C LYS A 431 40.43 -24.89 14.80
N LEU A 432 39.52 -25.70 15.35
CA LEU A 432 38.98 -25.54 16.70
C LEU A 432 39.91 -26.05 17.80
N GLY A 433 41.00 -26.76 17.44
CA GLY A 433 41.91 -27.37 18.41
C GLY A 433 41.30 -28.59 19.10
N LEU A 434 40.41 -29.30 18.39
CA LEU A 434 39.74 -30.52 18.86
C LEU A 434 40.39 -31.80 18.32
N ASP A 435 41.27 -31.68 17.33
CA ASP A 435 42.13 -32.78 16.87
C ASP A 435 43.44 -32.76 17.67
N ASP A 436 43.78 -33.90 18.30
CA ASP A 436 45.07 -34.17 18.94
C ASP A 436 46.24 -34.25 17.93
#